data_AF-A0A7Y3F4C3-F1
#
_entry.id   AF-A0A7Y3F4C3-F1
#
_cell.length_a   1.000
_cell.length_b   1.000
_cell.length_c   1.000
_cell.angle_alpha   90.00
_cell.angle_beta   90.00
_cell.angle_gamma   90.00
#
_symmetry.space_group_name_H-M   'P 1'
#
loop_
_entity.id
_entity.type
_entity.pdbx_description
1 polymer ?
#
loop_
_entity_poly.entity_id
_entity_poly.type
_entity_poly.pdbx_seq_one_letter_code
_entity_poly.pdbx_strand_id
1 'polypeptide(L)' 'YISFLKSKGYFTNNIEIVDLEGLQGVSGLKAIRAEILYKKNSEDEKTFTYEDLMEELKA' A
#
# COMPACT_ATOMS: atom_id res chain seq x y z
N TYR A 1 6.58 2.23 -1.17
CA TYR A 1 5.88 2.03 0.12
C TYR A 1 4.90 0.86 0.09
N ILE A 2 4.02 0.76 -0.92
CA ILE A 2 3.05 -0.34 -1.00
C ILE A 2 3.72 -1.73 -1.00
N SER A 3 4.79 -1.93 -1.79
CA SER A 3 5.54 -3.20 -1.80
C SER A 3 6.17 -3.54 -0.44
N PHE A 4 6.62 -2.54 0.30
CA PHE A 4 7.16 -2.71 1.66
C PHE A 4 6.06 -3.16 2.63
N LEU A 5 4.91 -2.48 2.64
CA LEU A 5 3.78 -2.89 3.48
C LEU A 5 3.24 -4.28 3.10
N LYS A 6 3.32 -4.64 1.82
CA LYS A 6 3.03 -5.99 1.34
C LYS A 6 4.03 -7.01 1.90
N SER A 7 5.34 -6.73 1.90
CA SER A 7 6.35 -7.65 2.47
C SER A 7 6.18 -7.84 3.98
N LYS A 8 5.69 -6.82 4.69
CA LYS A 8 5.33 -6.90 6.12
C LYS A 8 3.95 -7.54 6.38
N GLY A 9 3.23 -7.99 5.33
CA GLY A 9 1.96 -8.70 5.44
C GLY A 9 0.76 -7.84 5.80
N TYR A 10 0.78 -6.55 5.43
CA TYR A 10 -0.36 -5.62 5.61
C TYR A 10 -1.29 -5.58 4.40
N PHE A 11 -0.80 -5.93 3.21
CA PHE A 11 -1.61 -6.03 1.99
C PHE A 11 -1.65 -7.47 1.49
N THR A 12 -2.73 -7.82 0.80
CA THR A 12 -2.80 -9.07 0.03
C THR A 12 -1.98 -8.96 -1.26
N ASN A 13 -2.07 -9.99 -2.11
CA ASN A 13 -1.52 -9.92 -3.46
C ASN A 13 -2.35 -9.06 -4.42
N ASN A 14 -3.55 -8.60 -4.01
CA ASN A 14 -4.46 -7.83 -4.84
C ASN A 14 -4.16 -6.33 -4.70
N ILE A 15 -3.29 -5.85 -5.60
CA ILE A 15 -2.90 -4.45 -5.71
C ILE A 15 -2.97 -4.09 -7.19
N GLU A 16 -3.80 -3.11 -7.53
CA GLU A 16 -4.05 -2.69 -8.90
C GLU A 16 -3.89 -1.17 -9.04
N ILE A 17 -3.27 -0.76 -10.15
CA ILE A 17 -3.23 0.64 -10.58
C ILE A 17 -4.35 0.79 -11.59
N VAL A 18 -5.25 1.72 -11.33
CA VAL A 18 -6.43 1.97 -12.17
C VAL A 18 -6.41 3.39 -12.68
N ASP A 19 -6.71 3.55 -13.96
CA ASP A 19 -6.89 4.86 -14.58
C ASP A 19 -8.38 5.23 -14.48
N LEU A 20 -8.66 6.39 -13.91
CA LEU A 20 -10.02 6.87 -13.68
C LEU A 20 -10.45 7.77 -14.84
N GLU A 21 -10.99 7.15 -15.88
CA GLU A 21 -11.55 7.81 -17.06
C GLU A 21 -13.08 7.88 -16.92
N GLY A 22 -13.60 8.88 -16.21
CA GLY A 22 -15.06 8.98 -16.04
C GLY A 22 -15.58 10.12 -15.17
N LEU A 23 -14.70 10.94 -14.60
CA LEU A 23 -15.10 12.12 -13.85
C LEU A 23 -15.19 13.31 -14.81
N GLN A 24 -16.37 13.89 -14.90
CA GLN A 24 -16.70 14.94 -15.88
C GLN A 24 -15.74 16.13 -15.71
N GLY A 25 -14.87 16.37 -16.71
CA GLY A 25 -13.91 17.49 -16.71
C GLY A 25 -12.51 17.20 -16.14
N VAL A 26 -12.21 15.98 -15.72
CA VAL A 26 -10.85 15.59 -15.30
C VAL A 26 -10.35 14.41 -16.13
N SER A 27 -9.16 14.54 -16.69
CA SER A 27 -8.46 13.50 -17.45
C SER A 27 -7.12 13.21 -16.79
N GLY A 28 -6.64 11.96 -16.90
CA GLY A 28 -5.34 11.55 -16.38
C GLY A 28 -5.27 11.20 -14.90
N LEU A 29 -6.42 10.97 -14.24
CA LEU A 29 -6.43 10.49 -12.86
C LEU A 29 -5.99 9.03 -12.80
N LYS A 30 -5.03 8.75 -11.90
CA LYS A 30 -4.61 7.39 -11.56
C LYS A 30 -4.93 7.13 -10.09
N ALA A 31 -5.46 5.97 -9.78
CA ALA A 31 -5.68 5.51 -8.42
C ALA A 31 -4.99 4.17 -8.19
N ILE A 32 -4.73 3.89 -6.92
CA ILE A 32 -4.20 2.60 -6.48
C ILE A 32 -5.25 1.98 -5.58
N ARG A 33 -5.69 0.77 -5.92
CA ARG A 33 -6.56 -0.04 -5.09
C ARG A 33 -5.76 -1.19 -4.53
N ALA A 34 -5.77 -1.32 -3.21
CA ALA A 34 -5.06 -2.36 -2.49
C ALA A 34 -5.97 -2.95 -1.40
N GLU A 35 -6.01 -4.26 -1.30
CA GLU A 35 -6.71 -4.94 -0.22
C GLU A 35 -5.84 -5.02 1.04
N ILE A 36 -6.40 -4.59 2.17
CA ILE A 36 -5.71 -4.58 3.45
C ILE A 36 -6.04 -5.83 4.27
N LEU A 37 -5.02 -6.44 4.87
CA LEU A 37 -5.15 -7.52 5.85
C LEU A 37 -5.32 -6.90 7.24
N TYR A 38 -6.57 -6.67 7.64
CA TYR A 38 -6.87 -6.04 8.92
C TYR A 38 -6.55 -6.96 10.09
N LYS A 39 -5.57 -6.59 10.93
CA LYS A 39 -5.23 -7.31 12.15
C LYS A 39 -5.95 -6.64 13.33
N LYS A 40 -6.95 -7.34 13.89
CA LYS A 40 -7.81 -6.83 14.97
C LYS A 40 -7.18 -6.93 16.36
N ASN A 41 -6.11 -7.72 16.51
CA ASN A 41 -5.42 -7.90 17.78
C ASN A 41 -4.31 -6.87 17.92
N SER A 42 -4.51 -5.93 18.82
CA SER A 42 -3.70 -4.74 19.12
C SER A 42 -2.43 -5.03 19.94
N GLU A 43 -1.89 -6.25 19.89
CA GLU A 43 -0.74 -6.64 20.72
C GLU A 43 0.61 -6.24 20.10
N ASP A 44 0.64 -5.88 18.82
CA ASP A 44 1.85 -5.39 18.14
C ASP A 44 1.53 -4.08 17.41
N GLU A 45 1.52 -2.96 18.15
CA GLU A 45 1.66 -1.61 17.55
C GLU A 45 3.10 -1.43 17.05
N LYS A 46 3.52 -2.26 16.08
CA LYS A 46 4.79 -2.06 15.38
C LYS A 46 4.62 -0.91 14.41
N THR A 47 5.22 0.22 14.75
CA THR A 47 5.40 1.36 13.86
C THR A 47 6.63 1.11 13.00
N PHE A 48 6.58 1.58 11.74
CA PHE A 48 7.71 1.51 10.83
C PHE A 48 8.29 2.91 10.62
N THR A 49 9.60 3.00 10.66
CA THR A 49 10.37 4.22 10.38
C THR A 49 10.69 4.35 8.90
N TYR A 50 11.22 5.52 8.51
CA TYR A 50 11.70 5.73 7.15
C TYR A 50 12.93 4.87 6.86
N GLU A 51 13.78 4.68 7.86
CA GLU A 51 14.97 3.84 7.80
C GLU A 51 14.61 2.39 7.47
N ASP A 52 13.59 1.83 8.13
CA ASP A 52 13.08 0.47 7.86
C ASP A 52 12.64 0.30 6.40
N LEU A 53 12.00 1.32 5.82
CA LEU A 53 11.62 1.32 4.42
C LEU A 53 12.84 1.30 3.50
N MET A 54 13.85 2.11 3.80
CA MET A 54 15.05 2.25 2.97
C MET A 54 15.93 1.01 3.01
N GLU A 55 15.97 0.29 4.13
CA GLU A 55 16.67 -0.99 4.23
C GLU A 55 16.01 -2.05 3.35
N GLU A 56 14.69 -2.19 3.41
CA GLU A 56 13.97 -3.17 2.59
C GLU A 56 14.10 -2.90 1.08
N LEU A 57 14.16 -1.63 0.66
CA LEU A 57 14.31 -1.27 -0.75
C LEU A 57 15.72 -1.49 -1.31
N LYS A 58 16.72 -1.66 -0.43
CA LYS A 58 18.12 -1.93 -0.81
C LYS A 58 18.44 -3.42 -0.92
N ALA A 59 17.62 -4.28 -0.31
CA ALA A 59 17.75 -5.73 -0.31
C ALA A 59 17.20 -6.35 -1.60
#